data_AF-A0A7S3PE95-F1
#
_entry.id   AF-A0A7S3PE95-F1
#
_cell.length_a   1.000
_cell.length_b   1.000
_cell.length_c   1.000
_cell.angle_alpha   90.00
_cell.angle_beta   90.00
_cell.angle_gamma   90.00
#
_symmetry.space_group_name_H-M   'P 1'
#
loop_
_entity.id
_entity.type
_entity.pdbx_description
1 polymer ?
#
loop_
_entity_poly.entity_id
_entity_poly.type
_entity_poly.pdbx_seq_one_letter_code
_entity_poly.pdbx_strand_id
1 'polypeptide(L)'
;MAPTNGGDTMAAFRQKVAYMKNWKPSSSPSNRDRLELYALHKQALSGDAPATLATQTAAERAKYQSWKSKAGLLQTEAIRLYMQEADRQIRVYGGGLTTFDSSDQANGGNGIPPVNDEVPPPQQPRGLAAIPLLCAAASESRPAYLRRLANTRLEQAWWRRQEPLTAAPGTLWSFPEFVLLAVASFLEYMSLTADGTVPLPSGVVQSFLWPLHNCFLSLWMAYILTMTGWTAALKMLQTIVWGSRRTGLALDVVWKDQVQWSAQSARTLTDSHQPLTARLMGLVLWPFSILVMVANTPGQVLWKAVAYCALLGVTWWYWFLVLPTAAFWLLGAAILAGNCFGLIELAGV
;
A
#
# COMPACT_ATOMS: atom_id res chain seq x y z
N MET A 1 29.75 20.85 31.38
CA MET A 1 30.02 21.42 30.04
C MET A 1 29.74 20.34 29.01
N ALA A 2 28.93 20.68 27.99
CA ALA A 2 28.45 19.93 26.81
C ALA A 2 26.92 19.75 26.81
N PRO A 3 26.21 19.88 25.65
CA PRO A 3 26.76 19.69 24.32
C PRO A 3 26.43 20.75 23.25
N THR A 4 27.33 20.82 22.27
CA THR A 4 27.35 21.60 21.01
C THR A 4 26.56 20.94 19.86
N ASN A 5 25.59 20.06 20.13
CA ASN A 5 24.94 19.21 19.11
C ASN A 5 23.95 19.95 18.16
N GLY A 6 23.61 21.21 18.44
CA GLY A 6 22.66 21.96 17.59
C GLY A 6 23.21 22.32 16.22
N GLY A 7 24.52 22.60 16.13
CA GLY A 7 25.18 23.02 14.88
C GLY A 7 25.19 21.92 13.82
N ASP A 8 25.58 20.71 14.22
CA ASP A 8 25.71 19.56 13.32
C ASP A 8 24.35 19.13 12.75
N THR A 9 23.30 19.23 13.55
CA THR A 9 21.93 18.86 13.13
C THR A 9 21.41 19.78 12.02
N MET A 10 21.70 21.09 12.11
CA MET A 10 21.27 22.06 11.09
C MET A 10 22.08 21.93 9.79
N ALA A 11 23.37 21.58 9.88
CA ALA A 11 24.20 21.30 8.72
C ALA A 11 23.70 20.06 7.97
N ALA A 12 23.44 18.96 8.68
CA ALA A 12 22.89 17.73 8.12
C ALA A 12 21.50 17.98 7.47
N PHE A 13 20.66 18.79 8.10
CA PHE A 13 19.37 19.20 7.53
C PHE A 13 19.52 19.91 6.19
N ARG A 14 20.38 20.93 6.10
CA ARG A 14 20.62 21.67 4.84
C ARG A 14 21.13 20.76 3.73
N GLN A 15 22.05 19.85 4.06
CA GLN A 15 22.55 18.84 3.12
C GLN A 15 21.43 17.93 2.63
N LYS A 16 20.57 17.44 3.54
CA LYS A 16 19.42 16.60 3.19
C LYS A 16 18.41 17.34 2.31
N VAL A 17 18.11 18.61 2.61
CA VAL A 17 17.22 19.45 1.78
C VAL A 17 17.80 19.66 0.38
N ALA A 18 19.11 19.93 0.27
CA ALA A 18 19.78 20.08 -1.01
C ALA A 18 19.75 18.77 -1.82
N TYR A 19 19.98 17.63 -1.17
CA TYR A 19 19.83 16.31 -1.77
C TYR A 19 18.39 16.10 -2.26
N MET A 20 17.38 16.30 -1.41
CA MET A 20 15.97 16.07 -1.75
C MET A 20 15.47 16.97 -2.89
N LYS A 21 16.03 18.18 -3.04
CA LYS A 21 15.71 19.08 -4.16
C LYS A 21 16.20 18.54 -5.50
N ASN A 22 17.34 17.84 -5.50
CA ASN A 22 17.97 17.28 -6.70
C ASN A 22 17.70 15.78 -6.87
N TRP A 23 17.06 15.15 -5.89
CA TRP A 23 16.77 13.73 -5.87
C TRP A 23 15.74 13.39 -6.95
N LYS A 24 16.08 12.41 -7.78
CA LYS A 24 15.21 11.85 -8.81
C LYS A 24 14.64 10.53 -8.29
N PRO A 25 13.39 10.51 -7.80
CA PRO A 25 12.80 9.28 -7.30
C PRO A 25 12.51 8.31 -8.44
N SER A 26 12.71 7.01 -8.21
CA SER A 26 12.34 5.93 -9.13
C SER A 26 10.83 5.76 -9.28
N SER A 27 10.02 6.34 -8.40
CA SER A 27 8.58 6.42 -8.55
C SER A 27 8.05 7.72 -7.98
N SER A 28 6.98 8.27 -8.56
CA SER A 28 6.52 9.62 -8.17
C SER A 28 6.01 9.62 -6.73
N PRO A 29 6.56 10.45 -5.81
CA PRO A 29 6.05 10.54 -4.46
C PRO A 29 4.61 11.06 -4.46
N SER A 30 3.76 10.48 -3.62
CA SER A 30 2.37 10.90 -3.50
C SER A 30 2.27 12.39 -3.14
N ASN A 31 1.17 13.07 -3.52
CA ASN A 31 0.96 14.48 -3.17
C ASN A 31 0.98 14.70 -1.65
N ARG A 32 0.47 13.72 -0.88
CA ARG A 32 0.53 13.72 0.59
C ARG A 32 1.97 13.77 1.09
N ASP A 33 2.83 12.92 0.54
CA ASP A 33 4.23 12.80 0.96
C ASP A 33 5.05 14.05 0.61
N ARG A 34 4.75 14.68 -0.53
CA ARG A 34 5.34 15.99 -0.89
C ARG A 34 4.90 17.10 0.06
N LEU A 35 3.63 17.11 0.45
CA LEU A 35 3.06 18.09 1.37
C LEU A 35 3.59 17.91 2.80
N GLU A 36 3.90 16.68 3.21
CA GLU A 36 4.50 16.36 4.51
C GLU A 36 5.93 16.94 4.62
N LEU A 37 6.79 16.67 3.63
CA LEU A 37 8.15 17.26 3.59
C LEU A 37 8.11 18.78 3.52
N TYR A 38 7.19 19.37 2.76
CA TYR A 38 7.00 20.81 2.70
C TYR A 38 6.64 21.39 4.08
N ALA A 39 5.69 20.78 4.79
CA ALA A 39 5.24 21.24 6.10
C ALA A 39 6.37 21.18 7.14
N LEU A 40 7.08 20.06 7.21
CA LEU A 40 8.22 19.88 8.12
C LEU A 40 9.36 20.85 7.82
N HIS A 41 9.68 21.06 6.53
CA HIS A 41 10.68 22.04 6.11
C HIS A 41 10.29 23.48 6.50
N LYS A 42 9.02 23.85 6.30
CA LYS A 42 8.52 25.18 6.69
C LYS A 42 8.51 25.36 8.21
N GLN A 43 8.09 24.36 8.97
CA GLN A 43 8.15 24.37 10.43
C GLN A 43 9.59 24.50 10.94
N ALA A 44 10.53 23.78 10.31
CA ALA A 44 11.95 23.82 10.65
C ALA A 44 12.65 25.14 10.32
N LEU A 45 12.13 25.97 9.40
CA LEU A 45 12.75 27.25 9.02
C LEU A 45 11.99 28.47 9.54
N SER A 46 10.67 28.40 9.61
CA SER A 46 9.78 29.54 9.85
C SER A 46 8.94 29.38 11.12
N GLY A 47 8.97 28.23 11.79
CA GLY A 47 8.09 27.93 12.92
C GLY A 47 6.64 27.74 12.48
N ASP A 48 5.69 28.06 13.35
CA ASP A 48 4.26 27.85 13.14
C ASP A 48 3.70 28.65 11.94
N ALA A 49 2.70 28.07 11.28
CA ALA A 49 2.01 28.71 10.17
C ALA A 49 1.28 30.00 10.63
N PRO A 50 1.26 31.06 9.80
CA PRO A 50 0.53 32.29 10.12
C PRO A 50 -0.98 32.03 10.25
N ALA A 51 -1.69 32.85 11.04
CA ALA A 51 -3.13 32.66 11.30
C ALA A 51 -4.00 32.74 10.03
N THR A 52 -3.55 33.51 9.02
CA THR A 52 -4.26 33.74 7.77
C THR A 52 -3.36 33.43 6.57
N LEU A 53 -3.96 32.88 5.51
CA LEU A 53 -3.30 32.63 4.23
C LEU A 53 -3.66 33.77 3.26
N ALA A 54 -2.65 34.41 2.66
CA ALA A 54 -2.86 35.54 1.74
C ALA A 54 -3.40 35.12 0.36
N THR A 55 -3.11 33.89 -0.08
CA THR A 55 -3.43 33.39 -1.44
C THR A 55 -4.45 32.24 -1.46
N GLN A 56 -5.24 32.14 -2.53
CA GLN A 56 -6.45 31.29 -2.60
C GLN A 56 -6.37 30.06 -3.52
N THR A 57 -5.23 29.76 -4.16
CA THR A 57 -5.19 28.58 -5.05
C THR A 57 -5.33 27.28 -4.23
N ALA A 58 -5.89 26.23 -4.86
CA ALA A 58 -6.08 24.94 -4.18
C ALA A 58 -4.75 24.33 -3.70
N ALA A 59 -3.67 24.51 -4.49
CA ALA A 59 -2.34 24.00 -4.14
C ALA A 59 -1.73 24.74 -2.93
N GLU A 60 -1.90 26.06 -2.85
CA GLU A 60 -1.42 26.85 -1.71
C GLU A 60 -2.22 26.55 -0.44
N ARG A 61 -3.54 26.36 -0.56
CA ARG A 61 -4.39 25.91 0.55
C ARG A 61 -3.94 24.56 1.09
N ALA A 62 -3.60 23.61 0.22
CA ALA A 62 -3.09 22.29 0.64
C ALA A 62 -1.73 22.41 1.36
N LYS A 63 -0.80 23.22 0.83
CA LYS A 63 0.50 23.52 1.47
C LYS A 63 0.33 24.15 2.85
N TYR A 64 -0.56 25.14 2.95
CA TYR A 64 -0.85 25.83 4.21
C TYR A 64 -1.51 24.92 5.24
N GLN A 65 -2.51 24.12 4.84
CA GLN A 65 -3.16 23.16 5.75
C GLN A 65 -2.16 22.13 6.28
N SER A 66 -1.28 21.62 5.41
CA SER A 66 -0.21 20.69 5.83
C SER A 66 0.72 21.35 6.84
N TRP A 67 1.18 22.59 6.60
CA TRP A 67 2.04 23.33 7.54
C TRP A 67 1.31 23.63 8.86
N LYS A 68 0.07 24.10 8.81
CA LYS A 68 -0.76 24.40 9.99
C LYS A 68 -0.99 23.16 10.86
N SER A 69 -1.05 21.97 10.28
CA SER A 69 -1.18 20.71 11.03
C SER A 69 0.04 20.37 11.89
N LYS A 70 1.18 21.06 11.69
CA LYS A 70 2.42 20.90 12.47
C LYS A 70 2.63 22.00 13.52
N ALA A 71 1.62 22.84 13.77
CA ALA A 71 1.71 23.90 14.75
C ALA A 71 2.05 23.37 16.16
N GLY A 72 2.92 24.08 16.88
CA GLY A 72 3.41 23.68 18.21
C GLY A 72 4.60 22.72 18.18
N LEU A 73 5.06 22.30 17.00
CA LEU A 73 6.25 21.46 16.86
C LEU A 73 7.53 22.30 16.97
N LEU A 74 8.45 21.92 17.86
CA LEU A 74 9.74 22.59 18.02
C LEU A 74 10.59 22.48 16.74
N GLN A 75 11.39 23.50 16.46
CA GLN A 75 12.23 23.57 15.25
C GLN A 75 13.21 22.38 15.14
N THR A 76 13.85 22.01 16.24
CA THR A 76 14.78 20.87 16.31
C THR A 76 14.08 19.54 16.03
N GLU A 77 12.86 19.38 16.54
CA GLU A 77 12.04 18.19 16.29
C GLU A 77 11.52 18.15 14.85
N ALA A 78 11.15 19.30 14.28
CA ALA A 78 10.79 19.41 12.86
C ALA A 78 11.94 19.01 11.92
N ILE A 79 13.17 19.39 12.25
CA ILE A 79 14.38 18.96 11.51
C ILE A 79 14.53 17.44 11.57
N ARG A 80 14.43 16.86 12.78
CA ARG A 80 14.55 15.41 12.99
C ARG A 80 13.50 14.64 12.19
N LEU A 81 12.24 15.08 12.24
CA LEU A 81 11.15 14.47 11.49
C LEU A 81 11.30 14.66 9.98
N TYR A 82 11.81 15.80 9.51
CA TYR A 82 12.09 16.01 8.09
C TYR A 82 13.13 15.00 7.58
N MET A 83 14.22 14.80 8.32
CA MET A 83 15.26 13.84 7.94
C MET A 83 14.71 12.41 7.90
N GLN A 84 13.94 12.02 8.92
CA GLN A 84 13.31 10.70 9.00
C GLN A 84 12.34 10.46 7.84
N GLU A 85 11.52 11.46 7.50
CA GLU A 85 10.55 11.36 6.41
C GLU A 85 11.26 11.36 5.04
N ALA A 86 12.32 12.15 4.88
CA ALA A 86 13.15 12.10 3.68
C ALA A 86 13.78 10.72 3.49
N ASP A 87 14.32 10.10 4.55
CA ASP A 87 14.87 8.73 4.50
C ASP A 87 13.81 7.68 4.16
N ARG A 88 12.61 7.81 4.73
CA ARG A 88 11.48 6.95 4.39
C ARG A 88 11.14 7.07 2.91
N GLN A 89 11.04 8.29 2.38
CA GLN A 89 10.71 8.53 0.99
C GLN A 89 11.82 8.05 0.05
N ILE A 90 13.10 8.25 0.40
CA ILE A 90 14.23 7.69 -0.37
C ILE A 90 14.15 6.17 -0.41
N ARG A 91 13.79 5.51 0.69
CA ARG A 91 13.65 4.05 0.71
C ARG A 91 12.47 3.56 -0.15
N VAL A 92 11.32 4.22 -0.03
CA VAL A 92 10.07 3.82 -0.70
C VAL A 92 10.12 4.15 -2.20
N TYR A 93 10.56 5.35 -2.54
CA TYR A 93 10.54 5.88 -3.90
C TYR A 93 11.91 5.93 -4.56
N GLY A 94 12.99 5.54 -3.90
CA GLY A 94 14.35 5.49 -4.47
C GLY A 94 14.72 4.14 -5.08
N GLY A 95 13.80 3.16 -5.10
CA GLY A 95 13.96 1.93 -5.87
C GLY A 95 14.66 0.76 -5.16
N GLY A 96 14.78 0.79 -3.83
CA GLY A 96 15.25 -0.35 -3.04
C GLY A 96 16.72 -0.73 -3.24
N LEU A 97 17.53 -0.53 -2.20
CA LEU A 97 18.90 -1.04 -2.02
C LEU A 97 19.96 -0.53 -3.00
N THR A 98 20.33 0.74 -2.84
CA THR A 98 21.77 1.09 -2.83
C THR A 98 22.11 1.62 -1.44
N THR A 99 22.73 0.77 -0.64
CA THR A 99 23.50 1.20 0.53
C THR A 99 24.52 2.24 0.04
N PHE A 100 24.40 3.46 0.56
CA PHE A 100 25.32 4.55 0.28
C PHE A 100 26.70 4.23 0.86
N ASP A 101 27.63 3.76 0.02
CA ASP A 101 29.04 4.02 0.26
C ASP A 101 29.37 5.45 -0.17
N SER A 102 29.95 6.19 0.75
CA SER A 102 30.30 7.60 0.57
C SER A 102 31.73 7.72 0.08
N SER A 103 31.92 7.80 -1.24
CA SER A 103 33.14 8.37 -1.83
C SER A 103 32.97 8.66 -3.32
N ASP A 104 33.36 9.88 -3.70
CA ASP A 104 33.74 10.31 -5.06
C ASP A 104 32.61 10.46 -6.09
N GLN A 105 32.58 11.46 -6.98
CA GLN A 105 33.58 12.43 -7.41
C GLN A 105 32.88 13.62 -8.08
N ALA A 106 33.41 14.82 -7.89
CA ALA A 106 33.05 16.00 -8.63
C ALA A 106 33.63 15.94 -10.07
N ASN A 107 32.80 16.11 -11.09
CA ASN A 107 33.26 16.69 -12.35
C ASN A 107 32.12 17.44 -13.05
N GLY A 108 32.37 18.73 -13.30
CA GLY A 108 31.42 19.67 -13.90
C GLY A 108 31.53 19.69 -15.42
N GLY A 109 30.41 19.48 -16.10
CA GLY A 109 30.28 19.67 -17.53
C GLY A 109 28.94 20.35 -17.85
N ASN A 110 29.00 21.61 -18.28
CA ASN A 110 27.87 22.35 -18.81
C ASN A 110 27.52 21.80 -20.20
N GLY A 111 26.49 20.96 -20.26
CA GLY A 111 25.83 20.54 -21.51
C GLY A 111 24.33 20.67 -21.32
N ILE A 112 23.66 21.35 -22.25
CA ILE A 112 22.20 21.38 -22.33
C ILE A 112 21.73 19.92 -22.49
N PRO A 113 20.98 19.35 -21.53
CA PRO A 113 20.63 17.95 -21.58
C PRO A 113 19.68 17.71 -22.76
N PRO A 114 19.90 16.65 -23.56
CA PRO A 114 18.91 16.22 -24.54
C PRO A 114 17.60 15.96 -23.80
N VAL A 115 16.48 16.36 -24.41
CA VAL A 115 15.14 15.96 -23.99
C VAL A 115 15.07 14.45 -24.22
N ASN A 116 15.57 13.69 -23.26
CA ASN A 116 15.35 12.27 -23.20
C ASN A 116 13.86 12.11 -22.93
N ASP A 117 13.14 11.49 -23.87
CA ASP A 117 11.86 10.83 -23.62
C ASP A 117 12.10 9.73 -22.58
N GLU A 118 12.31 10.15 -21.33
CA GLU A 118 12.60 9.30 -20.20
C GLU A 118 11.27 8.59 -19.89
N VAL A 119 11.14 7.39 -20.49
CA VAL A 119 10.00 6.51 -20.28
C VAL A 119 9.80 6.40 -18.76
N PRO A 120 8.65 6.85 -18.22
CA PRO A 120 8.45 6.89 -16.79
C PRO A 120 8.69 5.49 -16.21
N PRO A 121 9.42 5.39 -15.10
CA PRO A 121 9.80 4.12 -14.52
C PRO A 121 8.55 3.27 -14.22
N PRO A 122 8.67 1.94 -14.34
CA PRO A 122 7.55 1.03 -14.14
C PRO A 122 6.90 1.26 -12.78
N GLN A 123 5.66 1.74 -12.79
CA GLN A 123 4.90 1.97 -11.57
C GLN A 123 4.32 0.63 -11.11
N GLN A 124 4.72 0.20 -9.91
CA GLN A 124 4.10 -0.96 -9.27
C GLN A 124 2.58 -0.73 -9.19
N PRO A 125 1.76 -1.73 -9.55
CA PRO A 125 0.31 -1.62 -9.44
C PRO A 125 -0.10 -1.21 -8.03
N ARG A 126 -0.98 -0.20 -7.92
CA ARG A 126 -1.40 0.39 -6.63
C ARG A 126 -1.85 -0.67 -5.62
N GLY A 127 -2.56 -1.70 -6.08
CA GLY A 127 -2.97 -2.84 -5.26
C GLY A 127 -1.81 -3.65 -4.68
N LEU A 128 -0.78 -3.97 -5.48
CA LEU A 128 0.36 -4.75 -5.00
C LEU A 128 1.18 -3.99 -3.95
N ALA A 129 1.29 -2.66 -4.09
CA ALA A 129 1.96 -1.82 -3.10
C ALA A 129 1.23 -1.79 -1.75
N ALA A 130 -0.06 -2.13 -1.69
CA ALA A 130 -0.84 -2.16 -0.45
C ALA A 130 -0.66 -3.47 0.33
N ILE A 131 -0.24 -4.57 -0.30
CA ILE A 131 -0.16 -5.90 0.36
C ILE A 131 0.68 -5.87 1.64
N PRO A 132 1.90 -5.26 1.69
CA PRO A 132 2.67 -5.20 2.93
C PRO A 132 1.97 -4.42 4.05
N LEU A 133 1.23 -3.36 3.71
CA LEU A 133 0.46 -2.58 4.69
C LEU A 133 -0.74 -3.37 5.23
N LEU A 134 -1.40 -4.15 4.37
CA LEU A 134 -2.49 -5.04 4.77
C LEU A 134 -1.99 -6.18 5.66
N CYS A 135 -0.82 -6.73 5.36
CA CYS A 135 -0.16 -7.72 6.22
C CYS A 135 0.17 -7.13 7.60
N ALA A 136 0.72 -5.92 7.65
CA ALA A 136 1.03 -5.23 8.89
C ALA A 136 -0.24 -4.89 9.70
N ALA A 137 -1.35 -4.57 9.03
CA ALA A 137 -2.64 -4.39 9.69
C ALA A 137 -3.20 -5.72 10.20
N ALA A 138 -3.06 -6.81 9.43
CA ALA A 138 -3.53 -8.14 9.80
C ALA A 138 -2.71 -8.77 10.94
N SER A 139 -1.48 -8.31 11.17
CA SER A 139 -0.64 -8.70 12.31
C SER A 139 -0.87 -7.85 13.56
N GLU A 140 -1.80 -6.88 13.51
CA GLU A 140 -2.18 -6.10 14.67
C GLU A 140 -2.79 -7.01 15.74
N SER A 141 -2.11 -7.11 16.89
CA SER A 141 -2.62 -7.89 18.02
C SER A 141 -3.92 -7.32 18.55
N ARG A 142 -4.77 -8.17 19.14
CA ARG A 142 -6.05 -7.76 19.72
C ARG A 142 -5.91 -6.56 20.69
N PRO A 143 -4.97 -6.51 21.65
CA PRO A 143 -4.84 -5.34 22.52
C PRO A 143 -4.44 -4.07 21.77
N ALA A 144 -3.62 -4.17 20.72
CA ALA A 144 -3.25 -3.04 19.88
C ALA A 144 -4.45 -2.51 19.10
N TYR A 145 -5.24 -3.41 18.50
CA TYR A 145 -6.49 -3.09 17.82
C TYR A 145 -7.48 -2.36 18.73
N LEU A 146 -7.72 -2.88 19.94
CA LEU A 146 -8.61 -2.24 20.92
C LEU A 146 -8.10 -0.85 21.32
N ARG A 147 -6.79 -0.71 21.56
CA ARG A 147 -6.18 0.60 21.88
C ARG A 147 -6.32 1.59 20.72
N ARG A 148 -6.16 1.12 19.47
CA ARG A 148 -6.36 1.94 18.27
C ARG A 148 -7.80 2.42 18.19
N LEU A 149 -8.78 1.53 18.31
CA LEU A 149 -10.20 1.89 18.25
C LEU A 149 -10.61 2.85 19.37
N ALA A 150 -10.10 2.67 20.60
CA ALA A 150 -10.37 3.58 21.71
C ALA A 150 -9.95 5.04 21.44
N ASN A 151 -8.97 5.26 20.57
CA ASN A 151 -8.49 6.58 20.18
C ASN A 151 -8.99 7.02 18.78
N THR A 152 -9.71 6.16 18.07
CA THR A 152 -10.16 6.41 16.70
C THR A 152 -11.52 7.07 16.71
N ARG A 153 -11.62 8.24 16.09
CA ARG A 153 -12.92 8.89 15.84
C ARG A 153 -13.56 8.36 14.57
N LEU A 154 -14.87 8.51 14.42
CA LEU A 154 -15.63 7.94 13.30
C LEU A 154 -15.17 8.47 11.92
N GLU A 155 -14.79 9.73 11.83
CA GLU A 155 -14.20 10.34 10.64
C GLU A 155 -12.77 9.85 10.35
N GLN A 156 -12.16 9.17 11.32
CA GLN A 156 -10.83 8.59 11.23
C GLN A 156 -10.81 7.08 11.07
N ALA A 157 -11.99 6.45 10.99
CA ALA A 157 -12.16 5.02 10.71
C ALA A 157 -11.31 4.60 9.51
N TRP A 158 -10.53 3.52 9.69
CA TRP A 158 -9.50 3.12 8.73
C TRP A 158 -10.13 2.58 7.43
N TRP A 159 -11.17 1.73 7.54
CA TRP A 159 -11.85 1.14 6.38
C TRP A 159 -12.58 2.18 5.55
N ARG A 160 -13.16 3.19 6.20
CA ARG A 160 -13.86 4.29 5.53
C ARG A 160 -12.95 5.12 4.62
N ARG A 161 -11.64 5.10 4.88
CA ARG A 161 -10.63 5.82 4.10
C ARG A 161 -10.07 4.99 2.94
N GLN A 162 -10.41 3.71 2.87
CA GLN A 162 -9.93 2.83 1.80
C GLN A 162 -10.70 3.09 0.52
N GLU A 163 -10.00 3.02 -0.61
CA GLU A 163 -10.56 3.12 -1.95
C GLU A 163 -10.27 1.82 -2.72
N PRO A 164 -11.10 1.45 -3.71
CA PRO A 164 -10.80 0.32 -4.59
C PRO A 164 -9.43 0.48 -5.26
N LEU A 165 -8.59 -0.56 -5.17
CA LEU A 165 -7.21 -0.55 -5.66
C LEU A 165 -7.03 -1.31 -6.98
N THR A 166 -7.97 -2.20 -7.32
CA THR A 166 -7.82 -3.12 -8.45
C THR A 166 -8.42 -2.61 -9.76
N ALA A 167 -9.43 -1.75 -9.67
CA ALA A 167 -10.15 -1.20 -10.81
C ALA A 167 -10.43 0.29 -10.62
N ALA A 168 -10.62 1.02 -11.72
CA ALA A 168 -10.94 2.43 -11.66
C ALA A 168 -12.28 2.66 -10.93
N PRO A 169 -12.36 3.63 -10.00
CA PRO A 169 -13.61 3.94 -9.30
C PRO A 169 -14.76 4.21 -10.27
N GLY A 170 -15.94 3.67 -9.98
CA GLY A 170 -17.14 3.82 -10.80
C GLY A 170 -17.26 2.82 -11.95
N THR A 171 -16.27 1.95 -12.15
CA THR A 171 -16.38 0.83 -13.11
C THR A 171 -17.07 -0.38 -12.49
N LEU A 172 -17.77 -1.18 -13.31
CA LEU A 172 -18.39 -2.44 -12.85
C LEU A 172 -17.38 -3.40 -12.22
N TRP A 173 -16.13 -3.39 -12.67
CA TRP A 173 -15.05 -4.21 -12.12
C TRP A 173 -14.63 -3.80 -10.70
N SER A 174 -14.89 -2.56 -10.29
CA SER A 174 -14.63 -2.09 -8.93
C SER A 174 -15.71 -2.48 -7.93
N PHE A 175 -16.88 -2.94 -8.41
CA PHE A 175 -18.03 -3.21 -7.56
C PHE A 175 -17.79 -4.28 -6.47
N PRO A 176 -17.19 -5.45 -6.76
CA PRO A 176 -16.98 -6.45 -5.71
C PRO A 176 -16.03 -5.95 -4.61
N GLU A 177 -14.97 -5.22 -4.99
CA GLU A 177 -14.05 -4.59 -4.04
C GLU A 177 -14.77 -3.54 -3.19
N PHE A 178 -15.60 -2.70 -3.82
CA PHE A 178 -16.39 -1.69 -3.14
C PHE A 178 -17.35 -2.31 -2.12
N VAL A 179 -18.04 -3.40 -2.47
CA VAL A 179 -18.92 -4.12 -1.53
C VAL A 179 -18.11 -4.66 -0.35
N LEU A 180 -16.95 -5.27 -0.59
CA LEU A 180 -16.07 -5.76 0.48
C LEU A 180 -15.67 -4.62 1.42
N LEU A 181 -15.21 -3.49 0.88
CA LEU A 181 -14.82 -2.30 1.66
C LEU A 181 -16.00 -1.68 2.39
N ALA A 182 -17.19 -1.64 1.80
CA ALA A 182 -18.40 -1.11 2.41
C ALA A 182 -18.84 -1.96 3.61
N VAL A 183 -18.83 -3.28 3.49
CA VAL A 183 -19.15 -4.20 4.60
C VAL A 183 -18.11 -4.07 5.72
N ALA A 184 -16.82 -4.05 5.39
CA ALA A 184 -15.77 -3.86 6.39
C ALA A 184 -15.87 -2.49 7.10
N SER A 185 -16.21 -1.43 6.35
CA SER A 185 -16.48 -0.10 6.90
C SER A 185 -17.70 -0.07 7.82
N PHE A 186 -18.74 -0.82 7.48
CA PHE A 186 -19.93 -0.94 8.32
C PHE A 186 -19.62 -1.65 9.65
N LEU A 187 -18.80 -2.72 9.61
CA LEU A 187 -18.36 -3.39 10.83
C LEU A 187 -17.51 -2.48 11.73
N GLU A 188 -16.60 -1.69 11.15
CA GLU A 188 -15.83 -0.70 11.92
C GLU A 188 -16.75 0.39 12.49
N TYR A 189 -17.74 0.87 11.73
CA TYR A 189 -18.76 1.80 12.21
C TYR A 189 -19.52 1.25 13.42
N MET A 190 -19.96 -0.01 13.37
CA MET A 190 -20.60 -0.68 14.51
C MET A 190 -19.65 -0.77 15.71
N SER A 191 -18.37 -1.07 15.48
CA SER A 191 -17.36 -1.16 16.55
C SER A 191 -17.11 0.18 17.27
N LEU A 192 -17.19 1.29 16.54
CA LEU A 192 -16.96 2.65 17.04
C LEU A 192 -18.20 3.28 17.67
N THR A 193 -19.40 2.85 17.25
CA THR A 193 -20.68 3.36 17.77
C THR A 193 -21.33 2.45 18.81
N ALA A 194 -20.69 1.34 19.18
CA ALA A 194 -21.21 0.38 20.14
C ALA A 194 -21.55 0.98 21.52
N ASP A 195 -20.81 2.00 21.95
CA ASP A 195 -21.02 2.63 23.24
C ASP A 195 -22.37 3.38 23.27
N GLY A 196 -23.28 2.93 24.14
CA GLY A 196 -24.63 3.49 24.28
C GLY A 196 -25.66 3.01 23.24
N THR A 197 -25.28 2.28 22.19
CA THR A 197 -26.23 1.75 21.18
C THR A 197 -26.59 0.28 21.42
N VAL A 198 -25.64 -0.50 21.95
CA VAL A 198 -25.81 -1.93 22.24
C VAL A 198 -25.75 -2.11 23.77
N PRO A 199 -26.54 -3.01 24.38
CA PRO A 199 -26.50 -3.28 25.83
C PRO A 199 -25.22 -4.01 26.31
N LEU A 200 -24.15 -4.00 25.50
CA LEU A 200 -22.88 -4.65 25.77
C LEU A 200 -21.76 -3.60 25.87
N PRO A 201 -20.76 -3.81 26.75
CA PRO A 201 -19.60 -2.92 26.79
C PRO A 201 -18.91 -2.85 25.43
N SER A 202 -18.52 -1.64 24.99
CA SER A 202 -17.89 -1.41 23.69
C SER A 202 -16.65 -2.29 23.48
N GLY A 203 -15.82 -2.49 24.51
CA GLY A 203 -14.66 -3.37 24.44
C GLY A 203 -14.99 -4.84 24.15
N VAL A 204 -16.15 -5.35 24.57
CA VAL A 204 -16.61 -6.71 24.27
C VAL A 204 -17.01 -6.80 22.79
N VAL A 205 -17.77 -5.83 22.30
CA VAL A 205 -18.19 -5.76 20.88
C VAL A 205 -16.97 -5.62 19.97
N GLN A 206 -16.05 -4.71 20.29
CA GLN A 206 -14.81 -4.51 19.52
C GLN A 206 -13.94 -5.77 19.54
N SER A 207 -13.84 -6.43 20.68
CA SER A 207 -13.12 -7.69 20.79
C SER A 207 -13.73 -8.81 19.93
N PHE A 208 -15.06 -8.86 19.84
CA PHE A 208 -15.78 -9.81 19.00
C PHE A 208 -15.58 -9.52 17.50
N LEU A 209 -15.48 -8.25 17.12
CA LEU A 209 -15.29 -7.80 15.74
C LEU A 209 -13.85 -7.86 15.24
N TRP A 210 -12.84 -7.95 16.12
CA TRP A 210 -11.42 -8.02 15.73
C TRP A 210 -11.10 -9.20 14.79
N PRO A 211 -11.57 -10.44 15.06
CA PRO A 211 -11.42 -11.53 14.09
C PRO A 211 -12.00 -11.24 12.70
N LEU A 212 -13.19 -10.63 12.64
CA LEU A 212 -13.83 -10.27 11.37
C LEU A 212 -12.99 -9.23 10.64
N HIS A 213 -12.43 -8.24 11.34
CA HIS A 213 -11.51 -7.25 10.77
C HIS A 213 -10.34 -7.94 10.03
N ASN A 214 -9.70 -8.92 10.67
CA ASN A 214 -8.60 -9.68 10.07
C ASN A 214 -9.04 -10.56 8.90
N CYS A 215 -10.24 -11.15 8.96
CA CYS A 215 -10.83 -11.86 7.82
C CYS A 215 -11.02 -10.92 6.62
N PHE A 216 -11.57 -9.73 6.81
CA PHE A 216 -11.76 -8.76 5.72
C PHE A 216 -10.44 -8.26 5.13
N LEU A 217 -9.40 -8.02 5.94
CA LEU A 217 -8.05 -7.72 5.45
C LEU A 217 -7.52 -8.84 4.56
N SER A 218 -7.69 -10.09 5.00
CA SER A 218 -7.23 -11.28 4.26
C SER A 218 -7.98 -11.46 2.95
N LEU A 219 -9.31 -11.32 2.96
CA LEU A 219 -10.15 -11.36 1.76
C LEU A 219 -9.77 -10.25 0.78
N TRP A 220 -9.46 -9.06 1.28
CA TRP A 220 -9.04 -7.95 0.43
C TRP A 220 -7.67 -8.22 -0.24
N MET A 221 -6.69 -8.74 0.50
CA MET A 221 -5.41 -9.18 -0.07
C MET A 221 -5.61 -10.24 -1.17
N ALA A 222 -6.48 -11.23 -0.93
CA ALA A 222 -6.83 -12.25 -1.91
C ALA A 222 -7.43 -11.68 -3.18
N TYR A 223 -8.38 -10.77 -3.00
CA TYR A 223 -9.05 -10.08 -4.09
C TYR A 223 -8.07 -9.26 -4.91
N ILE A 224 -7.20 -8.47 -4.25
CA ILE A 224 -6.16 -7.67 -4.91
C ILE A 224 -5.26 -8.54 -5.79
N LEU A 225 -4.73 -9.63 -5.25
CA LEU A 225 -3.81 -10.50 -5.98
C LEU A 225 -4.51 -11.21 -7.15
N THR A 226 -5.71 -11.73 -6.92
CA THR A 226 -6.50 -12.42 -7.95
C THR A 226 -6.86 -11.46 -9.09
N MET A 227 -7.41 -10.28 -8.77
CA MET A 227 -7.81 -9.30 -9.78
C MET A 227 -6.62 -8.67 -10.50
N THR A 228 -5.47 -8.50 -9.83
CA THR A 228 -4.24 -8.04 -10.49
C THR A 228 -3.77 -9.07 -11.52
N GLY A 229 -3.78 -10.36 -11.16
CA GLY A 229 -3.43 -11.46 -12.07
C GLY A 229 -4.35 -11.50 -13.30
N TRP A 230 -5.67 -11.42 -13.09
CA TRP A 230 -6.66 -11.42 -14.18
C TRP A 230 -6.58 -10.16 -15.06
N THR A 231 -6.41 -8.99 -14.46
CA THR A 231 -6.24 -7.73 -15.22
C THR A 231 -4.97 -7.76 -16.06
N ALA A 232 -3.89 -8.34 -15.54
CA ALA A 232 -2.65 -8.55 -16.31
C ALA A 232 -2.87 -9.50 -17.50
N ALA A 233 -3.60 -10.60 -17.29
CA ALA A 233 -3.94 -11.55 -18.37
C ALA A 233 -4.78 -10.88 -19.47
N LEU A 234 -5.78 -10.07 -19.09
CA LEU A 234 -6.57 -9.30 -20.04
C LEU A 234 -5.67 -8.33 -20.82
N LYS A 235 -4.86 -7.51 -20.15
CA LYS A 235 -3.92 -6.59 -20.83
C LYS A 235 -2.99 -7.33 -21.80
N MET A 236 -2.45 -8.48 -21.41
CA MET A 236 -1.63 -9.30 -22.30
C MET A 236 -2.41 -9.79 -23.52
N LEU A 237 -3.62 -10.31 -23.33
CA LEU A 237 -4.47 -10.77 -24.44
C LEU A 237 -4.79 -9.62 -25.40
N GLN A 238 -5.15 -8.45 -24.87
CA GLN A 238 -5.38 -7.23 -25.66
C GLN A 238 -4.14 -6.83 -26.45
N THR A 239 -2.96 -6.86 -25.84
CA THR A 239 -1.68 -6.55 -26.50
C THR A 239 -1.31 -7.60 -27.55
N ILE A 240 -1.65 -8.88 -27.34
CA ILE A 240 -1.44 -9.94 -28.34
C ILE A 240 -2.35 -9.74 -29.55
N VAL A 241 -3.64 -9.45 -29.33
CA VAL A 241 -4.65 -9.31 -30.40
C VAL A 241 -4.47 -8.02 -31.19
N TRP A 242 -4.24 -6.90 -30.51
CA TRP A 242 -4.20 -5.57 -31.14
C TRP A 242 -2.79 -5.01 -31.35
N GLY A 243 -1.77 -5.69 -30.84
CA GLY A 243 -0.38 -5.24 -30.87
C GLY A 243 -0.05 -4.20 -29.79
N SER A 244 1.24 -4.11 -29.44
CA SER A 244 1.76 -3.15 -28.46
C SER A 244 1.60 -1.70 -28.88
N ARG A 245 1.65 -1.39 -30.19
CA ARG A 245 1.47 -0.02 -30.71
C ARG A 245 0.10 0.55 -30.42
N ARG A 246 -0.97 -0.26 -30.49
CA ARG A 246 -2.34 0.19 -30.25
C ARG A 246 -2.69 0.25 -28.77
N THR A 247 -2.15 -0.70 -28.00
CA THR A 247 -2.41 -0.77 -26.55
C THR A 247 -1.50 0.13 -25.72
N GLY A 248 -0.35 0.56 -26.28
CA GLY A 248 0.67 1.32 -25.56
C GLY A 248 1.41 0.52 -24.49
N LEU A 249 1.27 -0.82 -24.50
CA LEU A 249 1.81 -1.71 -23.47
C LEU A 249 2.78 -2.72 -24.10
N ALA A 250 3.95 -2.87 -23.49
CA ALA A 250 4.88 -3.94 -23.81
C ALA A 250 4.59 -5.18 -22.95
N LEU A 251 4.54 -6.36 -23.58
CA LEU A 251 4.25 -7.61 -22.86
C LEU A 251 5.26 -7.90 -21.75
N ASP A 252 6.54 -7.55 -21.95
CA ASP A 252 7.60 -7.75 -20.95
C ASP A 252 7.36 -6.91 -19.69
N VAL A 253 6.87 -5.68 -19.85
CA VAL A 253 6.52 -4.78 -18.76
C VAL A 253 5.34 -5.36 -17.97
N VAL A 254 4.26 -5.77 -18.64
CA VAL A 254 3.10 -6.39 -17.95
C VAL A 254 3.51 -7.69 -17.24
N TRP A 255 4.37 -8.49 -17.86
CA TRP A 255 4.88 -9.73 -17.27
C TRP A 255 5.69 -9.48 -16.00
N LYS A 256 6.70 -8.63 -16.06
CA LYS A 256 7.56 -8.31 -14.91
C LYS A 256 6.79 -7.57 -13.82
N ASP A 257 6.08 -6.50 -14.19
CA ASP A 257 5.53 -5.55 -13.22
C ASP A 257 4.24 -6.03 -12.54
N GLN A 258 3.43 -6.84 -13.24
CA GLN A 258 2.14 -7.30 -12.71
C GLN A 258 2.18 -8.77 -12.38
N VAL A 259 2.56 -9.64 -13.32
CA VAL A 259 2.48 -11.09 -13.14
C VAL A 259 3.55 -11.61 -12.17
N GLN A 260 4.82 -11.23 -12.34
CA GLN A 260 5.87 -11.70 -11.45
C GLN A 260 5.74 -11.12 -10.04
N TRP A 261 5.47 -9.82 -9.90
CA TRP A 261 5.28 -9.21 -8.58
C TRP A 261 4.05 -9.73 -7.83
N SER A 262 2.94 -10.00 -8.52
CA SER A 262 1.78 -10.62 -7.86
C SER A 262 2.10 -12.04 -7.39
N ALA A 263 2.82 -12.82 -8.19
CA ALA A 263 3.23 -14.17 -7.80
C ALA A 263 4.23 -14.17 -6.64
N GLN A 264 5.16 -13.20 -6.62
CA GLN A 264 6.09 -12.98 -5.52
C GLN A 264 5.33 -12.54 -4.26
N SER A 265 4.37 -11.62 -4.39
CA SER A 265 3.54 -11.17 -3.27
C SER A 265 2.75 -12.34 -2.64
N ALA A 266 2.16 -13.20 -3.47
CA ALA A 266 1.48 -14.41 -3.01
C ALA A 266 2.43 -15.38 -2.27
N ARG A 267 3.69 -15.48 -2.71
CA ARG A 267 4.72 -16.26 -2.00
C ARG A 267 5.12 -15.60 -0.68
N THR A 268 5.34 -14.30 -0.64
CA THR A 268 5.71 -13.60 0.60
C THR A 268 4.62 -13.71 1.67
N LEU A 269 3.35 -13.87 1.27
CA LEU A 269 2.27 -14.15 2.21
C LEU A 269 2.47 -15.47 2.98
N THR A 270 3.16 -16.46 2.41
CA THR A 270 3.39 -17.77 3.07
C THR A 270 4.59 -17.76 4.02
N ASP A 271 5.36 -16.68 4.06
CA ASP A 271 6.52 -16.56 4.93
C ASP A 271 6.13 -16.69 6.41
N SER A 272 7.03 -17.27 7.22
CA SER A 272 6.75 -17.57 8.62
C SER A 272 6.50 -16.36 9.50
N HIS A 273 6.98 -15.18 9.10
CA HIS A 273 6.79 -13.92 9.85
C HIS A 273 5.43 -13.24 9.57
N GLN A 274 4.68 -13.73 8.58
CA GLN A 274 3.35 -13.21 8.28
C GLN A 274 2.32 -13.76 9.27
N PRO A 275 1.25 -12.99 9.58
CA PRO A 275 0.17 -13.48 10.43
C PRO A 275 -0.47 -14.72 9.80
N LEU A 276 -0.94 -15.65 10.63
CA LEU A 276 -1.44 -16.94 10.14
C LEU A 276 -2.57 -16.79 9.11
N THR A 277 -3.45 -15.80 9.27
CA THR A 277 -4.49 -15.46 8.27
C THR A 277 -3.91 -15.10 6.90
N ALA A 278 -2.83 -14.32 6.86
CA ALA A 278 -2.10 -14.01 5.63
C ALA A 278 -1.42 -15.25 5.05
N ARG A 279 -0.83 -16.11 5.89
CA ARG A 279 -0.21 -17.38 5.45
C ARG A 279 -1.21 -18.34 4.83
N LEU A 280 -2.37 -18.51 5.46
CA LEU A 280 -3.47 -19.29 4.88
C LEU A 280 -3.91 -18.69 3.56
N MET A 281 -3.97 -17.36 3.46
CA MET A 281 -4.29 -16.72 2.18
C MET A 281 -3.21 -16.98 1.11
N GLY A 282 -1.93 -16.92 1.48
CA GLY A 282 -0.82 -17.30 0.60
C GLY A 282 -0.91 -18.74 0.13
N LEU A 283 -1.30 -19.69 1.00
CA LEU A 283 -1.52 -21.10 0.64
C LEU A 283 -2.70 -21.26 -0.32
N VAL A 284 -3.81 -20.56 -0.07
CA VAL A 284 -4.99 -20.56 -0.94
C VAL A 284 -4.67 -19.96 -2.31
N LEU A 285 -3.77 -18.97 -2.38
CA LEU A 285 -3.29 -18.38 -3.62
C LEU A 285 -2.09 -19.12 -4.23
N TRP A 286 -1.55 -20.15 -3.58
CA TRP A 286 -0.37 -20.87 -4.07
C TRP A 286 -0.50 -21.39 -5.50
N PRO A 287 -1.67 -21.92 -5.95
CA PRO A 287 -1.83 -22.33 -7.34
C PRO A 287 -1.47 -21.21 -8.33
N PHE A 288 -1.70 -19.94 -8.00
CA PHE A 288 -1.34 -18.81 -8.84
C PHE A 288 0.18 -18.73 -9.06
N SER A 289 0.96 -18.86 -7.98
CA SER A 289 2.42 -18.87 -8.05
C SER A 289 2.98 -20.07 -8.81
N ILE A 290 2.27 -21.21 -8.82
CA ILE A 290 2.61 -22.37 -9.67
C ILE A 290 2.32 -22.06 -11.13
N LEU A 291 1.15 -21.49 -11.46
CA LEU A 291 0.80 -21.14 -12.85
C LEU A 291 1.84 -20.19 -13.45
N VAL A 292 2.25 -19.16 -12.69
CA VAL A 292 3.29 -18.21 -13.15
C VAL A 292 4.64 -18.90 -13.32
N MET A 293 5.00 -19.84 -12.44
CA MET A 293 6.23 -20.63 -12.57
C MET A 293 6.22 -21.50 -13.83
N VAL A 294 5.12 -22.22 -14.07
CA VAL A 294 4.95 -23.08 -15.25
C VAL A 294 4.96 -22.26 -16.54
N ALA A 295 4.33 -21.09 -16.54
CA ALA A 295 4.33 -20.18 -17.68
C ALA A 295 5.70 -19.50 -17.92
N ASN A 296 6.62 -19.50 -16.95
CA ASN A 296 7.93 -18.88 -17.06
C ASN A 296 8.96 -19.81 -17.76
N THR A 297 8.60 -20.35 -18.92
CA THR A 297 9.50 -21.17 -19.74
C THR A 297 10.61 -20.31 -20.37
N PRO A 298 11.84 -20.82 -20.56
CA PRO A 298 12.86 -20.10 -21.32
C PRO A 298 12.36 -19.84 -22.76
N GLY A 299 12.49 -18.61 -23.24
CA GLY A 299 12.02 -18.23 -24.58
C GLY A 299 11.45 -16.81 -24.66
N GLN A 300 10.77 -16.53 -25.77
CA GLN A 300 10.15 -15.23 -26.03
C GLN A 300 9.00 -14.95 -25.05
N VAL A 301 8.88 -13.70 -24.58
CA VAL A 301 7.84 -13.25 -23.65
C VAL A 301 6.43 -13.52 -24.18
N LEU A 302 6.25 -13.53 -25.50
CA LEU A 302 4.98 -13.88 -26.13
C LEU A 302 4.48 -15.26 -25.70
N TRP A 303 5.34 -16.28 -25.68
CA TRP A 303 4.97 -17.64 -25.26
C TRP A 303 4.59 -17.70 -23.79
N LYS A 304 5.31 -16.96 -22.93
CA LYS A 304 4.98 -16.84 -21.50
C LYS A 304 3.59 -16.23 -21.30
N ALA A 305 3.30 -15.14 -22.01
CA ALA A 305 2.01 -14.46 -21.95
C ALA A 305 0.87 -15.37 -22.44
N VAL A 306 1.05 -16.07 -23.57
CA VAL A 306 0.05 -17.02 -24.09
C VAL A 306 -0.17 -18.17 -23.11
N ALA A 307 0.89 -18.79 -22.59
CA ALA A 307 0.81 -19.87 -21.63
C ALA A 307 0.12 -19.44 -20.33
N TYR A 308 0.46 -18.26 -19.80
CA TYR A 308 -0.17 -17.68 -18.61
C TYR A 308 -1.66 -17.41 -18.82
N CYS A 309 -2.05 -16.77 -19.93
CA CYS A 309 -3.46 -16.52 -20.25
C CYS A 309 -4.24 -17.84 -20.41
N ALA A 310 -3.66 -18.85 -21.05
CA ALA A 310 -4.28 -20.16 -21.22
C ALA A 310 -4.46 -20.88 -19.87
N LEU A 311 -3.41 -20.93 -19.04
CA LEU A 311 -3.44 -21.57 -17.72
C LEU A 311 -4.43 -20.88 -16.77
N LEU A 312 -4.44 -19.55 -16.74
CA LEU A 312 -5.39 -18.77 -15.94
C LEU A 312 -6.81 -18.96 -16.46
N GLY A 313 -6.98 -18.99 -17.79
CA GLY A 313 -8.23 -19.31 -18.46
C GLY A 313 -8.76 -20.70 -18.10
N VAL A 314 -7.93 -21.74 -18.08
CA VAL A 314 -8.33 -23.11 -17.70
C VAL A 314 -8.70 -23.21 -16.22
N THR A 315 -8.06 -22.41 -15.36
CA THR A 315 -8.28 -22.40 -13.91
C THR A 315 -9.30 -21.35 -13.46
N TRP A 316 -10.07 -20.73 -14.35
CA TRP A 316 -11.01 -19.65 -14.03
C TRP A 316 -12.00 -19.98 -12.92
N TRP A 317 -12.52 -21.21 -12.93
CA TRP A 317 -13.49 -21.70 -11.96
C TRP A 317 -12.92 -21.70 -10.54
N TYR A 318 -11.61 -21.94 -10.38
CA TYR A 318 -10.96 -21.89 -9.07
C TYR A 318 -11.04 -20.46 -8.50
N TRP A 319 -10.67 -19.46 -9.30
CA TRP A 319 -10.60 -18.06 -8.87
C TRP A 319 -11.96 -17.42 -8.60
N PHE A 320 -12.97 -17.75 -9.42
CA PHE A 320 -14.28 -17.07 -9.35
C PHE A 320 -15.38 -17.88 -8.67
N LEU A 321 -15.22 -19.20 -8.53
CA LEU A 321 -16.20 -20.05 -7.85
C LEU A 321 -15.62 -20.62 -6.56
N VAL A 322 -14.52 -21.36 -6.64
CA VAL A 322 -13.97 -22.06 -5.45
C VAL A 322 -13.51 -21.08 -4.39
N LEU A 323 -12.70 -20.07 -4.75
CA LEU A 323 -12.17 -19.14 -3.76
C LEU A 323 -13.27 -18.32 -3.05
N PRO A 324 -14.24 -17.68 -3.74
CA PRO A 324 -15.30 -16.94 -3.07
C PRO A 324 -16.22 -17.85 -2.26
N THR A 325 -16.55 -19.05 -2.76
CA THR A 325 -17.38 -20.00 -2.04
C THR A 325 -16.67 -20.53 -0.79
N ALA A 326 -15.39 -20.90 -0.88
CA ALA A 326 -14.59 -21.31 0.28
C ALA A 326 -14.47 -20.19 1.30
N ALA A 327 -14.20 -18.96 0.86
CA ALA A 327 -14.17 -17.77 1.72
C ALA A 327 -15.51 -17.56 2.45
N PHE A 328 -16.63 -17.67 1.75
CA PHE A 328 -17.96 -17.53 2.31
C PHE A 328 -18.26 -18.62 3.36
N TRP A 329 -17.97 -19.88 3.06
CA TRP A 329 -18.18 -20.99 3.99
C TRP A 329 -17.26 -20.92 5.20
N LEU A 330 -15.99 -20.57 5.02
CA LEU A 330 -15.04 -20.41 6.12
C LEU A 330 -15.46 -19.25 7.03
N LEU A 331 -15.87 -18.11 6.47
CA LEU A 331 -16.39 -16.99 7.24
C LEU A 331 -17.68 -17.36 7.98
N GLY A 332 -18.62 -18.00 7.30
CA GLY A 332 -19.88 -18.46 7.89
C GLY A 332 -19.67 -19.48 9.00
N ALA A 333 -18.81 -20.48 8.78
CA ALA A 333 -18.46 -21.46 9.79
C ALA A 333 -17.76 -20.80 11.00
N ALA A 334 -16.88 -19.83 10.76
CA ALA A 334 -16.20 -19.12 11.83
C ALA A 334 -17.17 -18.28 12.70
N ILE A 335 -18.17 -17.65 12.07
CA ILE A 335 -19.25 -16.93 12.76
C ILE A 335 -20.14 -17.92 13.54
N LEU A 336 -20.63 -18.97 12.89
CA LEU A 336 -21.58 -19.93 13.47
C LEU A 336 -20.99 -20.74 14.62
N ALA A 337 -19.73 -21.15 14.51
CA ALA A 337 -19.08 -21.93 15.55
C ALA A 337 -18.81 -21.11 16.83
N GLY A 338 -19.14 -19.81 16.86
CA GLY A 338 -18.72 -18.93 17.95
C GLY A 338 -17.19 -18.90 18.10
N ASN A 339 -16.48 -19.33 17.05
CA ASN A 339 -15.04 -19.42 16.98
C ASN A 339 -14.43 -18.03 16.81
N CYS A 340 -14.95 -17.03 17.52
CA CYS A 340 -14.13 -15.88 17.87
C CYS A 340 -12.88 -16.36 18.61
N PHE A 341 -12.96 -17.42 19.43
CA PHE A 341 -11.78 -18.06 20.03
C PHE A 341 -10.90 -18.80 19.01
N GLY A 342 -11.49 -19.59 18.11
CA GLY A 342 -10.75 -20.24 17.03
C GLY A 342 -10.09 -19.23 16.09
N LEU A 343 -10.77 -18.14 15.73
CA LEU A 343 -10.21 -17.02 14.97
C LEU A 343 -9.25 -16.17 15.81
N ILE A 344 -9.33 -16.14 17.14
CA ILE A 344 -8.32 -15.51 18.00
C ILE A 344 -7.03 -16.33 17.96
N GLU A 345 -7.11 -17.67 18.06
CA GLU A 345 -5.96 -18.54 17.79
C GLU A 345 -5.46 -18.38 16.34
N LEU A 346 -6.37 -18.25 15.37
CA LEU A 346 -6.05 -18.08 13.97
C LEU A 346 -5.48 -16.69 13.62
N ALA A 347 -5.80 -15.69 14.43
CA ALA A 347 -5.31 -14.31 14.34
C ALA A 347 -4.08 -14.04 15.21
N GLY A 348 -3.60 -15.05 15.94
CA GLY A 348 -2.32 -14.99 16.64
C GLY A 348 -2.39 -15.52 18.07
N VAL A 349 -1.87 -16.74 18.24
CA VAL A 349 -0.68 -16.91 19.09
C VAL A 349 0.52 -16.32 18.36
#